data_AF-A0A7J9ILR3-F1
#
_entry.id   AF-A0A7J9ILR3-F1
#
_cell.length_a   1.000
_cell.length_b   1.000
_cell.length_c   1.000
_cell.angle_alpha   90.00
_cell.angle_beta   90.00
_cell.angle_gamma   90.00
#
_symmetry.space_group_name_H-M   'P 1'
#
loop_
_entity.id
_entity.type
_entity.pdbx_description
1 polymer ?
#
loop_
_entity_poly.entity_id
_entity_poly.type
_entity_poly.pdbx_seq_one_letter_code
_entity_poly.pdbx_strand_id
1 'polypeptide(L)'
;MVEIRKSKREESLLKKRREGLQAQQFAASLHSSNVEKKLESLPSMVAGVWSDNGAAQLEATTQFRKLLSIERSPPIEEVVQSGVVPRFVEFLGREDFPQLQFEAAWALTNIASGTSDNTKVVIDLGAVPIFVKLLASPSDDVREQ
;
A
#
# COMPACT_ATOMS: atom_id res chain seq x y z
N MET A 1 26.82 -34.13 -37.00
CA MET A 1 26.55 -32.66 -37.08
C MET A 1 25.24 -32.23 -36.38
N VAL A 2 24.25 -33.12 -36.19
CA VAL A 2 22.95 -32.79 -35.56
C VAL A 2 23.04 -32.59 -34.04
N GLU A 3 23.87 -33.37 -33.33
CA GLU A 3 24.03 -33.27 -31.87
C GLU A 3 24.65 -31.93 -31.41
N ILE A 4 25.64 -31.43 -32.14
CA ILE A 4 26.32 -30.16 -31.84
C ILE A 4 25.33 -28.98 -31.91
N ARG A 5 24.35 -29.03 -32.83
CA ARG A 5 23.32 -28.00 -32.96
C ARG A 5 22.27 -28.08 -31.84
N LYS A 6 21.95 -29.29 -31.35
CA LYS A 6 21.08 -29.49 -30.17
C LYS A 6 21.72 -28.95 -28.90
N SER A 7 22.99 -29.30 -28.64
CA SER A 7 23.75 -28.84 -27.47
C SER A 7 23.85 -27.31 -27.39
N LYS A 8 24.19 -26.64 -28.51
CA LYS A 8 24.25 -25.18 -28.57
C LYS A 8 22.91 -24.50 -28.29
N ARG A 9 21.80 -25.13 -28.71
CA ARG A 9 20.45 -24.61 -28.46
C ARG A 9 20.07 -24.73 -27.00
N GLU A 10 20.38 -25.85 -26.34
CA GLU A 10 20.14 -26.03 -24.90
C GLU A 10 20.98 -25.08 -24.04
N GLU A 11 22.27 -24.90 -24.35
CA GLU A 11 23.12 -23.92 -23.66
C GLU A 11 22.58 -22.48 -23.79
N SER A 12 22.11 -22.10 -24.99
CA SER A 12 21.51 -20.79 -25.21
C SER A 12 20.22 -20.60 -24.39
N LEU A 13 19.40 -21.64 -24.25
CA LEU A 13 18.18 -21.62 -23.45
C LEU A 13 18.49 -21.53 -21.95
N LEU A 14 19.47 -22.30 -21.46
CA LEU A 14 19.92 -22.25 -20.07
C LEU A 14 20.52 -20.88 -19.72
N LYS A 15 21.31 -20.29 -20.63
CA LYS A 15 21.86 -18.95 -20.46
C LYS A 15 20.76 -17.90 -20.36
N LYS A 16 19.79 -17.90 -21.28
CA LYS A 16 18.62 -17.01 -21.23
C LYS A 16 17.82 -17.15 -19.94
N ARG A 17 17.65 -18.38 -19.44
CA ARG A 17 16.95 -18.64 -18.17
C ARG A 17 17.72 -18.06 -16.98
N ARG A 18 19.05 -18.18 -16.97
CA ARG A 18 19.91 -17.60 -15.92
C ARG A 18 19.92 -16.07 -15.95
N GLU A 19 19.98 -15.47 -17.14
CA GLU A 19 19.90 -14.02 -17.33
C GLU A 19 18.54 -13.46 -16.85
N GLY A 20 17.43 -14.15 -17.16
CA GLY A 20 16.10 -13.78 -16.66
C GLY A 20 15.99 -13.83 -15.13
N LEU A 21 16.57 -14.85 -14.49
CA LEU A 21 16.61 -14.96 -13.02
C LEU A 21 17.45 -13.84 -12.39
N GLN A 22 18.59 -13.48 -12.97
CA GLN A 22 19.41 -12.36 -12.50
C GLN A 22 18.69 -11.01 -12.64
N ALA A 23 18.01 -10.78 -13.77
CA ALA A 23 17.21 -9.57 -13.96
C ALA A 23 16.08 -9.46 -12.93
N GLN A 24 15.41 -10.59 -12.62
CA GLN A 24 14.36 -10.66 -11.61
C GLN A 24 14.89 -10.36 -10.20
N GLN A 25 16.06 -10.90 -9.84
CA GLN A 25 16.72 -10.64 -8.55
C GLN A 25 17.14 -9.18 -8.40
N PHE A 26 17.71 -8.59 -9.47
CA PHE A 26 18.09 -7.19 -9.46
C PHE A 26 16.88 -6.26 -9.31
N ALA A 27 15.79 -6.53 -10.04
CA ALA A 27 14.54 -5.80 -9.91
C ALA A 27 13.94 -5.91 -8.49
N ALA A 28 13.97 -7.09 -7.88
CA ALA A 28 13.51 -7.29 -6.50
C ALA A 28 14.36 -6.52 -5.48
N SER A 29 15.69 -6.48 -5.66
CA SER A 29 16.60 -5.74 -4.77
C SER A 29 16.39 -4.22 -4.88
N LEU A 30 16.27 -3.69 -6.10
CA LEU A 30 15.94 -2.27 -6.31
C LEU A 30 14.59 -1.91 -5.68
N HIS A 31 13.60 -2.78 -5.82
CA HIS A 31 12.29 -2.60 -5.22
C HIS A 31 12.36 -2.53 -3.69
N SER A 32 13.05 -3.47 -3.04
CA SER A 32 13.28 -3.47 -1.58
C SER A 32 13.89 -2.15 -1.11
N SER A 33 14.95 -1.70 -1.79
CA SER A 33 15.63 -0.45 -1.42
C SER A 33 14.74 0.79 -1.53
N ASN A 34 13.76 0.79 -2.45
CA ASN A 34 12.83 1.90 -2.60
C ASN A 34 11.76 1.91 -1.50
N VAL A 35 11.32 0.73 -1.05
CA VAL A 35 10.39 0.61 0.08
C VAL A 35 11.11 1.03 1.37
N GLU A 36 12.33 0.54 1.61
CA GLU A 36 13.16 0.91 2.76
C GLU A 36 13.33 2.44 2.89
N LYS A 37 13.70 3.12 1.80
CA LYS A 37 13.81 4.59 1.78
C LYS A 37 12.49 5.30 2.09
N LYS A 38 11.35 4.76 1.67
CA LYS A 38 10.05 5.34 2.02
C LYS A 38 9.72 5.11 3.50
N LEU A 39 10.10 3.97 4.06
CA LEU A 39 9.94 3.67 5.49
C LEU A 39 10.79 4.57 6.39
N GLU A 40 11.91 5.11 5.91
CA GLU A 40 12.67 6.14 6.66
C GLU A 40 11.84 7.40 6.95
N SER A 41 10.85 7.71 6.10
CA SER A 41 9.91 8.83 6.29
C SER A 41 8.68 8.49 7.14
N LEU A 42 8.54 7.25 7.60
CA LEU A 42 7.38 6.81 8.39
C LEU A 42 7.15 7.68 9.65
N PRO A 43 8.17 8.07 10.44
CA PRO A 43 7.95 8.89 11.63
C PRO A 43 7.32 10.26 11.34
N SER A 44 7.72 10.93 10.25
CA SER A 44 7.16 12.23 9.88
C SER A 44 5.74 12.08 9.32
N MET A 45 5.46 11.01 8.58
CA MET A 45 4.11 10.69 8.12
C MET A 45 3.17 10.43 9.31
N VAL A 46 3.60 9.64 10.29
CA VAL A 46 2.85 9.42 11.54
C VAL A 46 2.57 10.76 12.22
N ALA A 47 3.58 11.60 12.40
CA ALA A 47 3.40 12.92 13.01
C ALA A 47 2.38 13.80 12.25
N GLY A 48 2.35 13.75 10.91
CA GLY A 48 1.37 14.46 10.09
C GLY A 48 -0.07 13.98 10.29
N VAL A 49 -0.27 12.66 10.37
CA VAL A 49 -1.58 12.03 10.65
C VAL A 49 -2.11 12.42 12.04
N TRP A 50 -1.23 12.52 13.03
CA TRP A 50 -1.58 12.90 14.40
C TRP A 50 -1.55 14.41 14.67
N SER A 51 -1.25 15.24 13.67
CA SER A 51 -1.27 16.69 13.82
C SER A 51 -2.70 17.24 13.89
N ASP A 52 -2.85 18.50 14.32
CA ASP A 52 -4.12 19.23 14.27
C ASP A 52 -4.31 20.03 12.97
N ASN A 53 -3.35 19.96 12.05
CA ASN A 53 -3.39 20.68 10.79
C ASN A 53 -4.00 19.79 9.68
N GLY A 54 -5.17 20.18 9.17
CA GLY A 54 -5.86 19.40 8.13
C GLY A 54 -5.04 19.17 6.86
N ALA A 55 -4.25 20.14 6.42
CA ALA A 55 -3.39 19.97 5.24
C ALA A 55 -2.28 18.94 5.50
N ALA A 56 -1.67 18.96 6.69
CA ALA A 56 -0.66 17.97 7.08
C ALA A 56 -1.27 16.56 7.24
N GLN A 57 -2.49 16.47 7.79
CA GLN A 57 -3.24 15.21 7.86
C GLN A 57 -3.51 14.64 6.46
N LEU A 58 -3.98 15.47 5.53
CA LEU A 58 -4.24 15.06 4.15
C LEU A 58 -2.96 14.62 3.43
N GLU A 59 -1.90 15.42 3.55
CA GLU A 59 -0.60 15.12 2.94
C GLU A 59 -0.07 13.77 3.44
N ALA A 60 -0.03 13.57 4.76
CA ALA A 60 0.49 12.34 5.34
C ALA A 60 -0.38 11.11 4.99
N THR A 61 -1.70 11.25 5.02
CA THR A 61 -2.63 10.17 4.63
C THR A 61 -2.46 9.79 3.16
N THR A 62 -2.27 10.78 2.28
CA THR A 62 -1.94 10.56 0.86
C THR A 62 -0.63 9.80 0.70
N GLN A 63 0.39 10.11 1.51
CA GLN A 63 1.67 9.39 1.49
C GLN A 63 1.50 7.93 1.94
N PHE A 64 0.70 7.67 2.98
CA PHE A 64 0.38 6.31 3.41
C PHE A 64 -0.36 5.52 2.34
N ARG A 65 -1.39 6.11 1.72
CA ARG A 65 -2.10 5.47 0.61
C ARG A 65 -1.15 5.10 -0.52
N LYS A 66 -0.27 6.02 -0.94
CA LYS A 66 0.75 5.76 -1.98
C LYS A 66 1.75 4.67 -1.58
N LEU A 67 2.15 4.62 -0.31
CA LEU A 67 3.03 3.58 0.22
C LEU A 67 2.35 2.20 0.17
N LEU A 68 1.06 2.15 0.49
CA LEU A 68 0.24 0.92 0.47
C LEU A 68 -0.17 0.48 -0.94
N SER A 69 -0.16 1.38 -1.93
CA SER A 69 -0.43 1.06 -3.34
C SER A 69 0.79 0.53 -4.11
N ILE A 70 1.90 0.24 -3.42
CA ILE A 70 3.08 -0.35 -4.06
C ILE A 70 2.74 -1.76 -4.58
N GLU A 71 2.90 -1.99 -5.89
CA GLU A 71 2.44 -3.21 -6.57
C GLU A 71 3.01 -4.52 -6.00
N ARG A 72 4.26 -4.48 -5.49
CA ARG A 72 4.95 -5.67 -4.99
C ARG A 72 5.23 -5.50 -3.51
N SER A 73 4.70 -6.39 -2.68
CA SER A 73 4.98 -6.44 -1.25
C SER A 73 4.85 -5.06 -0.57
N PRO A 74 3.65 -4.44 -0.59
CA PRO A 74 3.42 -3.21 0.14
C PRO A 74 3.71 -3.43 1.64
N PRO A 75 4.29 -2.45 2.35
CA PRO A 75 4.68 -2.59 3.75
C PRO A 75 3.46 -2.42 4.68
N ILE A 76 2.49 -3.32 4.57
CA ILE A 76 1.21 -3.23 5.29
C ILE A 76 1.46 -3.39 6.80
N GLU A 77 2.33 -4.32 7.21
CA GLU A 77 2.56 -4.54 8.63
C GLU A 77 3.28 -3.40 9.32
N GLU A 78 4.23 -2.77 8.64
CA GLU A 78 4.92 -1.58 9.14
C GLU A 78 3.92 -0.43 9.34
N VAL A 79 2.96 -0.27 8.42
CA VAL A 79 1.90 0.73 8.56
C VAL A 79 0.96 0.38 9.71
N VAL A 80 0.53 -0.87 9.87
CA VAL A 80 -0.31 -1.30 11.00
C VAL A 80 0.40 -1.07 12.34
N GLN A 81 1.67 -1.47 12.44
CA GLN A 81 2.50 -1.31 13.64
C GLN A 81 2.79 0.15 13.98
N SER A 82 2.77 1.06 13.00
CA SER A 82 2.92 2.50 13.24
C SER A 82 1.75 3.14 14.00
N GLY A 83 0.63 2.40 14.17
CA GLY A 83 -0.51 2.83 14.99
C GLY A 83 -1.42 3.86 14.34
N VAL A 84 -1.33 4.07 13.02
CA VAL A 84 -2.13 5.08 12.30
C VAL A 84 -3.54 4.61 11.93
N VAL A 85 -3.80 3.30 11.95
CA VAL A 85 -5.09 2.72 11.49
C VAL A 85 -6.29 3.29 12.25
N PRO A 86 -6.30 3.41 13.59
CA PRO A 86 -7.42 4.03 14.31
C PRO A 86 -7.68 5.47 13.84
N ARG A 87 -6.62 6.22 13.53
CA ARG A 87 -6.74 7.60 13.05
C ARG A 87 -7.31 7.70 11.63
N PHE A 88 -6.99 6.74 10.75
CA PHE A 88 -7.66 6.65 9.45
C PHE A 88 -9.15 6.36 9.59
N VAL A 89 -9.54 5.51 10.55
CA VAL A 89 -10.96 5.25 10.84
C VAL A 89 -11.65 6.52 11.33
N GLU A 90 -11.01 7.32 12.19
CA GLU A 90 -11.54 8.63 12.59
C GLU A 90 -11.68 9.60 11.42
N PHE A 91 -10.73 9.60 10.48
CA PHE A 91 -10.79 10.43 9.28
C PHE A 91 -11.96 10.09 8.36
N LEU A 92 -12.44 8.84 8.34
CA LEU A 92 -13.69 8.49 7.64
C LEU A 92 -14.90 9.29 8.16
N GLY A 93 -14.86 9.77 9.40
CA GLY A 93 -15.92 10.60 9.99
C GLY A 93 -15.86 12.09 9.64
N ARG A 94 -14.82 12.55 8.92
CA ARG A 94 -14.62 13.97 8.60
C ARG A 94 -15.45 14.42 7.39
N GLU A 95 -16.77 14.52 7.58
CA GLU A 95 -17.70 14.98 6.54
C GLU A 95 -17.39 16.41 6.04
N ASP A 96 -16.73 17.23 6.87
CA ASP A 96 -16.22 18.55 6.52
C ASP A 96 -15.01 18.51 5.57
N PHE A 97 -14.40 17.33 5.37
CA PHE A 97 -13.18 17.18 4.58
C PHE A 97 -13.18 15.92 3.69
N PRO A 98 -13.98 15.91 2.59
CA PRO A 98 -14.13 14.74 1.73
C PRO A 98 -12.83 14.19 1.12
N GLN A 99 -11.86 15.05 0.82
CA GLN A 99 -10.55 14.63 0.29
C GLN A 99 -9.78 13.76 1.30
N LEU A 100 -9.87 14.10 2.59
CA LEU A 100 -9.26 13.32 3.65
C LEU A 100 -10.00 12.01 3.88
N GLN A 101 -11.35 12.01 3.81
CA GLN A 101 -12.16 10.79 3.85
C GLN A 101 -11.77 9.83 2.73
N PHE A 102 -11.64 10.33 1.49
CA PHE A 102 -11.25 9.55 0.33
C PHE A 102 -9.89 8.88 0.49
N GLU A 103 -8.85 9.63 0.87
CA GLU A 103 -7.51 9.08 1.05
C GLU A 103 -7.45 8.08 2.23
N ALA A 104 -8.19 8.33 3.31
CA ALA A 104 -8.29 7.42 4.45
C ALA A 104 -9.03 6.12 4.09
N ALA A 105 -10.15 6.22 3.37
CA ALA A 105 -10.89 5.08 2.85
C ALA A 105 -10.00 4.20 1.96
N TRP A 106 -9.29 4.82 1.02
CA TRP A 106 -8.38 4.10 0.14
C TRP A 106 -7.23 3.42 0.90
N ALA A 107 -6.61 4.11 1.87
CA ALA A 107 -5.57 3.52 2.69
C ALA A 107 -6.09 2.28 3.44
N LEU A 108 -7.28 2.36 4.03
CA LEU A 108 -7.92 1.24 4.75
C LEU A 108 -8.27 0.08 3.81
N THR A 109 -8.79 0.34 2.60
CA THR A 109 -9.04 -0.70 1.59
C THR A 109 -7.75 -1.40 1.17
N ASN A 110 -6.64 -0.66 1.01
CA ASN A 110 -5.35 -1.26 0.71
C ASN A 110 -4.83 -2.12 1.88
N ILE A 111 -4.98 -1.69 3.13
CA ILE A 111 -4.63 -2.52 4.30
C ILE A 111 -5.46 -3.80 4.34
N ALA A 112 -6.79 -3.68 4.13
CA ALA A 112 -7.71 -4.79 4.14
C ALA A 112 -7.48 -5.81 3.02
N SER A 113 -6.78 -5.42 1.94
CA SER A 113 -6.38 -6.32 0.84
C SER A 113 -5.17 -7.22 1.16
N GLY A 114 -4.55 -7.03 2.34
CA GLY A 114 -3.46 -7.86 2.86
C GLY A 114 -3.90 -9.24 3.34
N THR A 115 -3.36 -9.70 4.47
CA THR A 115 -3.75 -10.98 5.07
C THR A 115 -5.06 -10.85 5.85
N SER A 116 -5.64 -11.99 6.25
CA SER A 116 -6.84 -12.02 7.10
C SER A 116 -6.66 -11.26 8.42
N ASP A 117 -5.44 -11.22 8.98
CA ASP A 117 -5.16 -10.46 10.19
C ASP A 117 -5.21 -8.95 9.94
N ASN A 118 -4.73 -8.47 8.79
CA ASN A 118 -4.84 -7.06 8.39
C ASN A 118 -6.31 -6.66 8.21
N THR A 119 -7.10 -7.50 7.52
CA THR A 119 -8.55 -7.28 7.38
C THR A 119 -9.22 -7.23 8.74
N LYS A 120 -8.85 -8.14 9.66
CA LYS A 120 -9.40 -8.19 11.02
C LYS A 120 -9.09 -6.92 11.80
N VAL A 121 -7.89 -6.35 11.70
CA VAL A 121 -7.56 -5.06 12.34
C VAL A 121 -8.52 -3.95 11.89
N VAL A 122 -8.80 -3.84 10.59
CA VAL A 122 -9.74 -2.83 10.06
C VAL A 122 -11.17 -3.04 10.58
N ILE A 123 -11.60 -4.29 10.67
CA ILE A 123 -12.93 -4.66 11.21
C ILE A 123 -13.03 -4.35 12.70
N ASP A 124 -12.05 -4.79 13.49
CA ASP A 124 -12.04 -4.66 14.95
C ASP A 124 -11.98 -3.19 15.39
N LEU A 125 -11.41 -2.32 14.56
CA LEU A 125 -11.40 -0.86 14.76
C LEU A 125 -12.70 -0.16 14.33
N GLY A 126 -13.71 -0.90 13.86
CA GLY A 126 -15.04 -0.35 13.60
C GLY A 126 -15.18 0.41 12.28
N ALA A 127 -14.32 0.16 11.29
CA ALA A 127 -14.42 0.83 9.99
C ALA A 127 -15.68 0.44 9.20
N VAL A 128 -16.16 -0.80 9.33
CA VAL A 128 -17.25 -1.35 8.50
C VAL A 128 -18.56 -0.56 8.61
N PRO A 129 -19.10 -0.25 9.81
CA PRO A 129 -20.30 0.59 9.91
C PRO A 129 -20.14 1.98 9.29
N ILE A 130 -18.91 2.53 9.33
CA ILE A 130 -18.63 3.87 8.77
C ILE A 130 -18.61 3.79 7.24
N PHE A 131 -17.97 2.78 6.65
CA PHE A 131 -18.03 2.56 5.20
C PHE A 131 -19.48 2.42 4.69
N VAL A 132 -20.33 1.69 5.41
CA VAL A 132 -21.76 1.58 5.07
C VAL A 132 -22.44 2.95 5.09
N LYS A 133 -22.12 3.81 6.07
CA LYS A 133 -22.62 5.19 6.12
C LYS A 133 -22.10 6.03 4.95
N LEU A 134 -20.84 5.86 4.56
CA LEU A 134 -20.22 6.61 3.45
C LEU A 134 -20.86 6.33 2.09
N LEU A 135 -21.55 5.19 1.90
CA LEU A 135 -22.36 4.93 0.71
C LEU A 135 -23.49 5.96 0.48
N ALA A 136 -23.84 6.75 1.50
CA ALA A 136 -24.79 7.86 1.40
C ALA A 136 -24.12 9.24 1.26
N SER A 137 -22.79 9.29 1.10
CA SER A 137 -22.04 10.54 0.97
C SER A 137 -22.46 11.34 -0.27
N PRO A 138 -22.52 12.68 -0.21
CA PRO A 138 -22.75 13.50 -1.39
C PRO A 138 -21.56 13.50 -2.38
N SER A 139 -20.38 13.04 -1.94
CA SER A 139 -19.20 12.91 -2.80
C SER A 139 -19.17 11.55 -3.48
N ASP A 140 -19.18 11.55 -4.81
CA ASP A 140 -19.14 10.34 -5.65
C ASP A 140 -17.86 9.53 -5.39
N ASP A 141 -16.71 10.20 -5.35
CA ASP A 141 -15.41 9.57 -5.07
C ASP A 141 -15.42 8.85 -3.71
N VAL A 142 -16.00 9.47 -2.67
CA VAL A 142 -16.07 8.85 -1.34
C VAL A 142 -17.03 7.65 -1.31
N ARG A 143 -18.09 7.65 -2.13
CA ARG A 143 -19.00 6.51 -2.24
C ARG A 143 -18.40 5.32 -2.98
N GLU A 144 -17.47 5.55 -3.90
CA GLU A 144 -16.87 4.52 -4.74
C GLU A 144 -15.83 3.67 -3.99
N GLN A 145 -15.15 4.25 -2.99
CA GLN A 145 -14.10 3.59 -2.20
C GLN A 145 -14.61 2.47 -1.30
#